data_AF-A0A090RHK7-F1
#
_entry.id   AF-A0A090RHK7-F1
#
_cell.length_a   1.000
_cell.length_b   1.000
_cell.length_c   1.000
_cell.angle_alpha   90.00
_cell.angle_beta   90.00
_cell.angle_gamma   90.00
#
_symmetry.space_group_name_H-M   'P 1'
#
loop_
_entity.id
_entity.type
_entity.pdbx_description
1 polymer ?
#
loop_
_entity_poly.entity_id
_entity_poly.type
_entity_poly.pdbx_seq_one_letter_code
_entity_poly.pdbx_strand_id
1 'polypeptide(L)'
;MFLKGEADMVLSYTTSPAYHLIAEKDTQYKAANFSEGHYLQVEVAAKLKSTDNPELADQFLAFILTPAFQEHIPTGNWMYPVIPQTLPAGFDQLSLPATQGLRI
;
A
#
# COMPACT_ATOMS: atom_id res chain seq x y z
N MET A 1 4.50 6.44 20.44
CA MET A 1 5.05 5.11 20.16
C MET A 1 6.26 5.21 19.22
N PHE A 2 6.29 4.55 18.04
CA PHE A 2 7.51 4.40 17.21
C PHE A 2 8.18 5.72 16.80
N LEU A 3 7.47 6.62 16.12
CA LEU A 3 8.04 7.91 15.68
C LEU A 3 8.46 8.85 16.84
N LYS A 4 8.01 8.56 18.06
CA LYS A 4 8.40 9.28 19.29
C LYS A 4 9.58 8.62 20.01
N GLY A 5 10.18 7.58 19.43
CA GLY A 5 11.30 6.84 20.01
C GLY A 5 10.93 5.89 21.15
N GLU A 6 9.65 5.55 21.29
CA GLU A 6 9.18 4.67 22.39
C GLU A 6 9.30 3.17 22.05
N ALA A 7 9.70 2.82 20.82
CA ALA A 7 9.96 1.45 20.39
C ALA A 7 11.01 1.44 19.25
N ASP A 8 11.85 0.41 19.21
CA ASP A 8 12.90 0.26 18.18
C ASP A 8 12.33 -0.19 16.83
N MET A 9 11.19 -0.88 16.83
CA MET A 9 10.52 -1.41 15.64
C MET A 9 9.00 -1.29 15.77
N VAL A 10 8.32 -1.30 14.63
CA VAL A 10 6.86 -1.33 14.54
C VAL A 10 6.43 -2.29 13.43
N LEU A 11 5.32 -2.99 13.63
CA LEU A 11 4.68 -3.74 12.54
C LEU A 11 4.04 -2.73 11.57
N SER A 12 4.55 -2.69 10.35
CA SER A 12 4.06 -1.85 9.28
C SER A 12 4.35 -2.52 7.92
N TYR A 13 4.20 -1.78 6.82
CA TYR A 13 4.32 -2.32 5.47
C TYR A 13 5.70 -2.03 4.87
N THR A 14 6.08 -2.82 3.86
CA THR A 14 7.34 -2.63 3.11
C THR A 14 7.36 -1.30 2.34
N THR A 15 6.19 -0.71 2.09
CA THR A 15 6.00 0.57 1.43
C THR A 15 6.03 1.78 2.37
N SER A 16 5.95 1.59 3.69
CA SER A 16 5.95 2.68 4.66
C SER A 16 7.16 3.63 4.56
N PRO A 17 8.39 3.18 4.24
CA PRO A 17 9.50 4.09 4.00
C PRO A 17 9.27 5.11 2.87
N ALA A 18 8.40 4.83 1.89
CA ALA A 18 8.12 5.77 0.80
C ALA A 18 7.47 7.06 1.30
N TYR A 19 6.67 7.00 2.36
CA TYR A 19 6.09 8.19 2.99
C TYR A 19 7.19 9.13 3.46
N HIS A 20 8.07 8.64 4.33
CA HIS A 20 9.14 9.43 4.91
C HIS A 20 10.11 9.94 3.84
N LEU A 21 10.42 9.13 2.83
CA LEU A 21 11.29 9.53 1.73
C LEU A 21 10.67 10.62 0.85
N ILE A 22 9.41 10.46 0.42
CA ILE A 22 8.77 11.35 -0.55
C ILE A 22 8.30 12.63 0.14
N ALA A 23 7.60 12.52 1.27
CA ALA A 23 6.96 13.62 1.96
C ALA A 23 7.90 14.37 2.91
N GLU A 24 8.76 13.64 3.63
CA GLU A 24 9.60 14.23 4.69
C GLU A 24 11.09 14.37 4.29
N LYS A 25 11.48 13.81 3.14
CA LYS A 25 12.88 13.73 2.68
C LYS A 25 13.80 13.01 3.67
N ASP A 26 13.23 12.07 4.43
CA ASP A 26 13.93 11.33 5.45
C ASP A 26 14.16 9.87 5.01
N THR A 27 15.43 9.50 4.95
CA THR A 27 15.90 8.16 4.54
C THR A 27 16.17 7.23 5.72
N GLN A 28 15.94 7.67 6.98
CA GLN A 28 16.30 6.86 8.16
C GLN A 28 15.38 5.64 8.34
N TYR A 29 14.14 5.71 7.88
CA TYR A 29 13.16 4.65 8.04
C TYR A 29 13.33 3.56 6.99
N LYS A 30 13.32 2.30 7.43
CA LYS A 30 13.52 1.13 6.58
C LYS A 30 12.57 0.01 6.97
N ALA A 31 12.16 -0.79 5.99
CA ALA A 31 11.52 -2.07 6.23
C ALA A 31 12.59 -3.16 6.39
N ALA A 32 12.55 -3.90 7.49
CA ALA A 32 13.42 -5.04 7.69
C ALA A 32 13.00 -6.19 6.75
N ASN A 33 13.92 -6.72 5.94
CA ASN A 33 13.63 -7.87 5.07
C ASN A 33 13.91 -9.17 5.81
N PHE A 34 12.87 -9.98 5.99
CA PHE A 34 13.00 -11.29 6.63
C PHE A 34 13.24 -12.38 5.59
N SER A 35 14.12 -13.33 5.91
CA SER A 35 14.54 -14.41 5.02
C SER A 35 13.41 -15.36 4.61
N GLU A 36 12.43 -15.51 5.48
CA GLU A 36 11.25 -16.35 5.33
C GLU A 36 10.23 -15.74 4.35
N GLY A 37 10.41 -14.47 3.99
CA GLY A 37 9.49 -13.69 3.19
C GLY A 37 8.51 -12.86 4.01
N HIS A 38 7.62 -12.15 3.31
CA HIS A 38 6.62 -11.29 3.92
C HIS A 38 5.21 -11.74 3.53
N TYR A 39 4.26 -11.50 4.43
CA TYR A 39 2.85 -11.77 4.19
C TYR A 39 2.24 -10.71 3.26
N LEU A 40 1.50 -11.12 2.24
CA LEU A 40 0.78 -10.21 1.35
C LEU A 40 -0.58 -9.86 1.97
N GLN A 41 -0.91 -8.58 1.94
CA GLN A 41 -2.25 -8.10 2.25
C GLN A 41 -2.89 -7.52 1.00
N VAL A 42 -4.17 -7.84 0.80
CA VAL A 42 -5.02 -7.22 -0.23
C VAL A 42 -6.18 -6.54 0.48
N GLU A 43 -6.28 -5.22 0.33
CA GLU A 43 -7.43 -4.45 0.78
C GLU A 43 -8.57 -4.60 -0.24
N VAL A 44 -9.79 -4.83 0.24
CA VAL A 44 -10.96 -5.09 -0.60
C VAL A 44 -12.10 -4.12 -0.29
N ALA A 45 -12.91 -3.82 -1.30
CA ALA A 45 -14.17 -3.10 -1.16
C ALA A 45 -15.32 -3.94 -1.72
N ALA A 46 -16.50 -3.82 -1.12
CA ALA A 46 -17.68 -4.60 -1.52
C ALA A 46 -18.97 -3.79 -1.36
N LYS A 47 -19.95 -4.09 -2.22
CA LYS A 47 -21.30 -3.53 -2.15
C LYS A 47 -22.07 -4.17 -1.00
N LEU A 48 -22.66 -3.36 -0.12
CA LEU A 48 -23.58 -3.86 0.91
C LEU A 48 -24.85 -4.42 0.28
N LYS A 49 -25.29 -5.59 0.74
CA LYS A 49 -26.51 -6.24 0.26
C LYS A 49 -27.77 -5.37 0.46
N SER A 50 -27.78 -4.49 1.45
CA SER A 50 -28.91 -3.66 1.85
C SER A 50 -28.81 -2.20 1.38
N THR A 51 -27.93 -1.87 0.43
CA THR A 51 -27.80 -0.49 -0.05
C THR A 51 -29.06 -0.01 -0.77
N ASP A 52 -29.48 1.22 -0.50
CA ASP A 52 -30.57 1.89 -1.24
C ASP A 52 -30.10 2.45 -2.61
N ASN A 53 -28.80 2.39 -2.89
CA ASN A 53 -28.20 2.91 -4.12
C ASN A 53 -27.31 1.85 -4.81
N PRO A 54 -27.87 0.74 -5.31
CA PRO A 54 -27.09 -0.38 -5.82
C PRO A 54 -26.30 -0.04 -7.08
N GLU A 55 -26.87 0.74 -8.00
CA GLU A 55 -26.19 1.13 -9.25
C GLU A 55 -25.01 2.07 -8.98
N LEU A 56 -25.15 3.00 -8.03
CA LEU A 56 -24.06 3.90 -7.65
C LEU A 56 -22.92 3.14 -6.96
N ALA A 57 -23.25 2.15 -6.13
CA ALA A 57 -22.24 1.29 -5.52
C ALA A 57 -21.46 0.50 -6.58
N ASP A 58 -22.14 -0.02 -7.60
CA ASP A 58 -21.47 -0.72 -8.71
C ASP A 58 -20.57 0.23 -9.52
N GLN A 59 -21.03 1.46 -9.79
CA GLN A 59 -20.21 2.49 -10.44
C GLN A 59 -18.97 2.84 -9.62
N PHE A 60 -19.10 2.97 -8.30
CA PHE A 60 -17.97 3.24 -7.42
C PHE A 60 -16.96 2.08 -7.43
N LEU A 61 -17.42 0.84 -7.31
CA LEU A 61 -16.53 -0.34 -7.35
C LEU A 61 -15.82 -0.48 -8.70
N ALA A 62 -16.48 -0.11 -9.81
CA ALA A 62 -15.82 -0.03 -11.11
C ALA A 62 -14.79 1.12 -11.15
N PHE A 63 -15.14 2.28 -10.62
CA PHE A 63 -14.29 3.47 -10.59
C PHE A 63 -12.98 3.24 -9.83
N ILE A 64 -13.01 2.58 -8.67
CA ILE A 64 -11.79 2.34 -7.87
C ILE A 64 -10.77 1.45 -8.59
N LEU A 65 -11.16 0.73 -9.64
CA LEU A 65 -10.27 -0.08 -10.48
C LEU A 65 -9.72 0.69 -11.70
N THR A 66 -10.08 1.96 -11.87
CA THR A 66 -9.61 2.79 -12.98
C THR A 66 -8.29 3.50 -12.65
N PRO A 67 -7.51 3.94 -13.66
CA PRO A 67 -6.31 4.75 -13.44
C PRO A 67 -6.56 5.99 -12.58
N ALA A 68 -7.69 6.67 -12.77
CA ALA A 68 -8.04 7.90 -12.05
C ALA A 68 -8.12 7.72 -10.52
N PHE A 69 -8.45 6.51 -10.05
CA PHE A 69 -8.39 6.19 -8.62
C PHE A 69 -7.02 5.61 -8.24
N GLN A 70 -6.55 4.65 -9.03
CA GLN A 70 -5.36 3.87 -8.71
C GLN A 70 -4.07 4.71 -8.75
N GLU A 71 -4.00 5.82 -9.49
CA GLU A 71 -2.83 6.71 -9.52
C GLU A 71 -2.57 7.42 -8.18
N HIS A 72 -3.60 7.54 -7.34
CA HIS A 72 -3.50 8.16 -6.03
C HIS A 72 -3.11 7.17 -4.92
N ILE A 73 -3.15 5.86 -5.18
CA ILE A 73 -2.86 4.83 -4.16
C ILE A 73 -1.42 4.91 -3.63
N PRO A 74 -0.37 5.06 -4.47
CA PRO A 74 1.02 5.06 -3.99
C PRO A 74 1.35 6.18 -3.00
N THR A 75 0.71 7.34 -3.09
CA THR A 75 1.02 8.53 -2.26
C THR A 75 -0.14 9.00 -1.39
N GLY A 76 -1.33 8.41 -1.55
CA GLY A 76 -2.46 8.61 -0.66
C GLY A 76 -2.54 7.54 0.44
N ASN A 77 -2.47 6.26 0.05
CA ASN A 77 -2.54 5.12 0.98
C ASN A 77 -1.18 4.47 1.28
N TRP A 78 -0.11 4.88 0.57
CA TRP A 78 1.24 4.30 0.70
C TRP A 78 1.28 2.80 0.44
N MET A 79 0.55 2.34 -0.58
CA MET A 79 0.46 0.94 -0.98
C MET A 79 0.71 0.77 -2.48
N TYR A 80 0.94 -0.47 -2.91
CA TYR A 80 0.98 -0.78 -4.34
C TYR A 80 -0.44 -0.76 -4.92
N PRO A 81 -0.63 -0.23 -6.14
CA PRO A 81 -1.89 -0.29 -6.85
C PRO A 81 -2.15 -1.69 -7.40
N VAL A 82 -3.43 -2.01 -7.65
CA VAL A 82 -3.84 -3.34 -8.15
C VAL A 82 -3.79 -3.45 -9.67
N ILE A 83 -3.71 -2.32 -10.38
CA ILE A 83 -3.54 -2.28 -11.84
C ILE A 83 -2.11 -1.87 -12.20
N PRO A 84 -1.57 -2.32 -13.36
CA PRO A 84 -0.26 -1.89 -13.83
C PRO A 84 -0.20 -0.37 -14.04
N GLN A 85 0.82 0.28 -13.47
CA GLN A 85 1.11 1.69 -13.67
C GLN A 85 2.56 2.01 -13.31
N THR A 86 3.05 3.16 -13.75
CA THR A 86 4.35 3.69 -13.33
C THR A 86 4.26 4.18 -11.88
N LEU A 87 5.16 3.69 -11.02
CA LEU A 87 5.23 4.12 -9.63
C LEU A 87 6.07 5.41 -9.48
N PRO A 88 5.83 6.23 -8.44
CA PRO A 88 6.68 7.36 -8.13
C PRO A 88 8.12 6.92 -7.81
N ALA A 89 9.12 7.72 -8.17
CA ALA A 89 10.55 7.40 -8.03
C ALA A 89 11.00 6.98 -6.61
N GLY A 90 10.27 7.37 -5.54
CA GLY A 90 10.59 6.93 -4.18
C GLY A 90 10.33 5.44 -3.95
N PHE A 91 9.53 4.79 -4.79
CA PHE A 91 9.25 3.35 -4.69
C PHE A 91 10.40 2.48 -5.19
N ASP A 92 11.27 3.02 -6.06
CA ASP A 92 12.44 2.30 -6.59
C ASP A 92 13.50 1.99 -5.51
N GLN A 93 13.43 2.70 -4.38
CA GLN A 93 14.36 2.54 -3.25
C GLN A 93 13.82 1.57 -2.18
N LEU A 94 12.59 1.09 -2.33
CA LEU A 94 11.99 0.18 -1.37
C LEU A 94 12.54 -1.22 -1.54
N SER A 95 12.76 -1.90 -0.41
CA SER A 95 13.14 -3.29 -0.46
C SER A 95 11.95 -4.18 -0.79
N LEU A 96 12.15 -5.05 -1.78
CA LEU A 96 11.19 -6.09 -2.09
C LEU A 96 11.46 -7.33 -1.22
N PRO A 97 10.41 -7.97 -0.68
CA PRO A 97 10.54 -9.24 0.03
C PRO A 97 11.28 -10.29 -0.81
N ALA A 98 12.16 -11.06 -0.16
CA ALA A 98 12.88 -12.17 -0.80
C ALA A 98 11.92 -13.27 -1.33
N THR A 99 10.75 -13.40 -0.70
CA THR A 99 9.66 -14.26 -1.16
C THR A 99 8.34 -13.60 -0.80
N GLN A 100 7.40 -13.56 -1.74
CA GLN A 100 6.02 -13.13 -1.47
C GLN A 100 5.22 -14.38 -1.07
N GLY A 101 4.59 -14.34 0.11
CA GLY A 101 3.95 -15.50 0.73
C GLY A 101 2.70 -16.07 0.02
N LEU A 102 2.34 -15.61 -1.19
CA LEU A 102 1.24 -16.20 -1.96
C LEU A 102 1.74 -16.86 -3.24
N ARG A 103 1.71 -18.21 -3.22
CA ARG A 103 1.47 -19.02 -4.41
C ARG A 103 -0.05 -19.08 -4.60
N ILE A 104 -0.57 -18.34 -5.57
CA ILE A 104 -1.92 -18.57 -6.13
C ILE A 104 -1.73 -19.18 -7.50
#